data_AF-A0A9D7CWQ5-F1
#
_entry.id   AF-A0A9D7CWQ5-F1
#
_cell.length_a   1.000
_cell.length_b   1.000
_cell.length_c   1.000
_cell.angle_alpha   90.00
_cell.angle_beta   90.00
_cell.angle_gamma   90.00
#
_symmetry.space_group_name_H-M   'P 1'
#
loop_
_entity.id
_entity.type
_entity.pdbx_description
1 polymer ?
#
loop_
_entity_poly.entity_id
_entity_poly.type
_entity_poly.pdbx_seq_one_letter_code
_entity_poly.pdbx_strand_id
1 'polypeptide(L)'
;MRSDRHAGNGGWRSALACALLMAAAAGGCGASGPSARSSTTIVQDVVVHLDPPNDRSPLEGPSARLSAAAKEVRELLGHRLDFDLDAAIATDHASSLDHALTRAFETMATELTRWQMQDPSAYDAARRKLSRIVVRYDPGARGPSRRFGEDGSVIITKTQKGGDLLPVGEALHLIQRDAQAEEARRFATMDPAAVPKEKRAGFVRWLTTGIGGGKSEVLARIGPAIRLDGLGLAPEHAEQLRRFLVDHVLRDLAYGQLESPTATDDVAAWLERSFDTFPEMWRARAVEILLGLGVKNARLAEPSMRLATRVVDAWAKAGHPLPSSGRPIAADFERVVCPHPKDERDNRSLAPRCDGGIVRLALANDATTTAFGARLATRNDPILVEHVFVSAGFSNYGGGEKKLVTLTRAVEGAPPLLRAALRTVAEEHAHGLTLELWLAEAKRLWAARPGARGTVLYLLAHLDPYGNRRIDFDEFARSVGGGASAVDAKAYLDLGYRALSLSHIVWPAFAKDFSRANLLRPYLATFLDDPRVRQFRMQDPHAALSQLRHRLCDDEAEDDLRALAVTLTENSKAKPGRALDDVTRSFDPKTCDPPCAETREGTCIRRMRPDEVARRRRGRGP
;
A
#
# COMPACT_ATOMS: atom_id res chain seq x y z
N MET A 1 -27.60 -2.97 -43.66
CA MET A 1 -26.87 -2.66 -44.90
C MET A 1 -25.92 -3.81 -45.19
N ARG A 2 -26.26 -4.60 -46.21
CA ARG A 2 -25.41 -5.62 -46.87
C ARG A 2 -24.52 -4.92 -47.91
N SER A 3 -23.57 -5.70 -48.46
CA SER A 3 -22.76 -5.46 -49.67
C SER A 3 -21.35 -4.95 -49.35
N ASP A 4 -20.28 -5.37 -50.02
CA ASP A 4 -19.85 -6.60 -50.69
C ASP A 4 -18.40 -6.28 -51.15
N ARG A 5 -17.53 -7.30 -51.21
CA ARG A 5 -16.43 -7.46 -52.20
C ARG A 5 -15.34 -6.36 -52.31
N HIS A 6 -14.07 -6.76 -52.19
CA HIS A 6 -13.33 -7.23 -53.37
C HIS A 6 -12.02 -7.94 -53.01
N ALA A 7 -11.79 -9.06 -53.71
CA ALA A 7 -10.57 -9.83 -53.75
C ALA A 7 -9.50 -9.15 -54.62
N GLY A 8 -8.23 -9.35 -54.26
CA GLY A 8 -7.06 -8.99 -55.07
C GLY A 8 -6.03 -10.10 -55.04
N ASN A 9 -6.13 -11.01 -56.01
CA ASN A 9 -5.12 -12.01 -56.35
C ASN A 9 -4.05 -11.35 -57.24
N GLY A 10 -2.78 -11.58 -56.92
CA GLY A 10 -1.63 -11.37 -57.81
C GLY A 10 -0.39 -11.95 -57.13
N GLY A 11 0.25 -13.03 -57.58
CA GLY A 11 0.36 -13.56 -58.92
C GLY A 11 1.75 -13.23 -59.50
N TRP A 12 2.83 -13.69 -58.87
CA TRP A 12 4.19 -13.62 -59.43
C TRP A 12 4.84 -15.00 -59.34
N ARG A 13 4.93 -15.67 -60.49
CA ARG A 13 5.73 -16.87 -60.74
C ARG A 13 6.73 -16.55 -61.86
N SER A 14 7.95 -17.03 -61.63
CA SER A 14 8.95 -17.49 -62.62
C SER A 14 9.81 -16.46 -63.35
N ALA A 15 11.14 -16.57 -63.16
CA ALA A 15 12.08 -16.90 -64.24
C ALA A 15 13.53 -17.15 -63.72
N LEU A 16 14.07 -18.31 -64.10
CA LEU A 16 15.43 -18.63 -64.62
C LEU A 16 16.70 -18.20 -63.82
N ALA A 17 17.83 -18.93 -63.78
CA ALA A 17 18.41 -19.89 -64.73
C ALA A 17 19.45 -20.83 -64.08
N CYS A 18 19.73 -21.94 -64.77
CA CYS A 18 20.74 -22.97 -64.53
C CYS A 18 22.21 -22.54 -64.77
N ALA A 19 23.15 -23.16 -64.04
CA ALA A 19 24.55 -23.51 -64.41
C ALA A 19 25.21 -24.20 -63.20
N LEU A 20 26.15 -25.15 -63.24
CA LEU A 20 26.73 -26.04 -64.24
C LEU A 20 27.46 -27.16 -63.45
N LEU A 21 27.41 -28.37 -64.01
CA LEU A 21 28.13 -29.62 -63.75
C LEU A 21 29.63 -29.58 -63.32
N MET A 22 30.01 -30.67 -62.63
CA MET A 22 31.30 -31.41 -62.60
C MET A 22 32.39 -31.08 -61.56
N ALA A 23 32.60 -32.03 -60.64
CA ALA A 23 33.91 -32.62 -60.37
C ALA A 23 33.75 -33.99 -59.68
N ALA A 24 34.31 -35.03 -60.29
CA ALA A 24 34.42 -36.38 -59.76
C ALA A 24 35.90 -36.74 -59.55
N ALA A 25 36.11 -37.65 -58.57
CA ALA A 25 37.21 -38.60 -58.42
C ALA A 25 38.54 -38.16 -57.78
N ALA A 26 38.76 -38.67 -56.55
CA ALA A 26 39.88 -39.51 -56.06
C ALA A 26 39.82 -39.45 -54.52
N GLY A 27 39.89 -40.51 -53.70
CA GLY A 27 40.59 -41.79 -53.77
C GLY A 27 41.21 -41.98 -52.38
N GLY A 28 40.72 -42.94 -51.59
CA GLY A 28 41.20 -43.15 -50.23
C GLY A 28 40.50 -44.31 -49.52
N CYS A 29 40.93 -45.53 -49.83
CA CYS A 29 40.54 -46.74 -49.11
C CYS A 29 41.11 -46.72 -47.68
N GLY A 30 40.23 -46.84 -46.68
CA GLY A 30 40.59 -47.07 -45.28
C GLY A 30 39.43 -47.79 -44.60
N ALA A 31 39.54 -49.12 -44.51
CA ALA A 31 38.49 -50.03 -44.06
C ALA A 31 38.42 -50.12 -42.53
N SER A 32 37.31 -49.65 -41.96
CA SER A 32 36.72 -50.08 -40.69
C SER A 32 35.21 -50.00 -40.89
N GLY A 33 34.57 -51.13 -41.21
CA GLY A 33 33.18 -51.18 -41.67
C GLY A 33 32.17 -50.73 -40.59
N PRO A 34 31.17 -49.89 -40.93
CA PRO A 34 30.06 -49.63 -40.03
C PRO A 34 29.15 -50.86 -39.99
N SER A 35 28.90 -51.37 -38.79
CA SER A 35 27.90 -52.41 -38.53
C SER A 35 26.53 -51.97 -39.06
N ALA A 36 26.06 -52.61 -40.12
CA ALA A 36 24.67 -52.60 -40.57
C ALA A 36 23.83 -53.41 -39.56
N ARG A 37 22.56 -53.13 -39.22
CA ARG A 37 21.50 -52.35 -39.88
C ARG A 37 20.60 -51.75 -38.78
N SER A 38 20.32 -50.45 -38.81
CA SER A 38 19.22 -49.85 -38.04
C SER A 38 17.88 -50.34 -38.62
N SER A 39 16.99 -50.93 -37.81
CA SER A 39 15.60 -51.11 -38.27
C SER A 39 14.98 -49.71 -38.38
N THR A 40 14.69 -49.32 -39.61
CA THR A 40 14.27 -47.96 -39.96
C THR A 40 12.85 -48.08 -40.50
N THR A 41 11.85 -47.78 -39.68
CA THR A 41 10.50 -47.64 -40.21
C THR A 41 10.38 -46.24 -40.80
N ILE A 42 10.37 -46.19 -42.13
CA ILE A 42 10.15 -44.95 -42.88
C ILE A 42 8.64 -44.78 -43.01
N VAL A 43 8.05 -43.93 -42.18
CA VAL A 43 6.86 -43.19 -42.60
C VAL A 43 7.40 -42.12 -43.55
N GLN A 44 6.77 -41.85 -44.70
CA GLN A 44 7.34 -40.94 -45.72
C GLN A 44 7.80 -39.58 -45.16
N ASP A 45 7.19 -39.15 -44.05
CA ASP A 45 7.42 -37.86 -43.42
C ASP A 45 8.17 -37.91 -42.07
N VAL A 46 8.41 -39.11 -41.52
CA VAL A 46 9.08 -39.34 -40.21
C VAL A 46 9.87 -40.63 -40.26
N VAL A 47 11.09 -40.61 -39.73
CA VAL A 47 11.83 -41.85 -39.50
C VAL A 47 11.94 -42.14 -38.03
N VAL A 48 11.52 -43.36 -37.68
CA VAL A 48 11.71 -43.92 -36.35
C VAL A 48 12.88 -44.90 -36.40
N HIS A 49 13.94 -44.59 -35.67
CA HIS A 49 15.09 -45.45 -35.48
C HIS A 49 14.99 -46.17 -34.13
N LEU A 50 15.23 -47.48 -34.12
CA LEU A 50 15.34 -48.27 -32.89
C LEU A 50 16.82 -48.60 -32.61
N ASP A 51 17.29 -48.28 -31.41
CA ASP A 51 18.67 -48.54 -30.96
C ASP A 51 18.69 -49.37 -29.66
N PRO A 52 19.31 -50.57 -29.62
CA PRO A 52 19.88 -51.30 -30.76
C PRO A 52 18.81 -51.79 -31.75
N PRO A 53 19.18 -52.06 -33.01
CA PRO A 53 18.25 -52.58 -33.99
C PRO A 53 17.62 -53.91 -33.55
N ASN A 54 16.30 -54.03 -33.75
CA ASN A 54 15.55 -55.26 -33.50
C ASN A 54 15.22 -55.95 -34.83
N ASP A 55 15.39 -57.27 -34.90
CA ASP A 55 15.19 -58.10 -36.10
C ASP A 55 13.75 -58.06 -36.64
N ARG A 56 12.78 -57.64 -35.81
CA ARG A 56 11.41 -57.35 -36.22
C ARG A 56 11.04 -55.94 -35.82
N SER A 57 10.71 -55.09 -36.80
CA SER A 57 10.15 -53.77 -36.50
C SER A 57 8.77 -53.97 -35.86
N PRO A 58 8.51 -53.42 -34.66
CA PRO A 58 7.19 -53.48 -34.02
C PRO A 58 6.10 -52.69 -34.78
N LEU A 59 6.47 -51.98 -35.86
CA LEU A 59 5.55 -51.25 -36.73
C LEU A 59 5.41 -52.01 -38.06
N GLU A 60 4.48 -52.96 -38.16
CA GLU A 60 4.09 -53.60 -39.42
C GLU A 60 3.20 -52.64 -40.24
N GLY A 61 3.83 -51.63 -40.85
CA GLY A 61 3.15 -50.57 -41.61
C GLY A 61 2.53 -49.50 -40.71
N PRO A 62 2.88 -48.21 -40.87
CA PRO A 62 2.28 -47.15 -40.07
C PRO A 62 0.78 -47.04 -40.35
N SER A 63 -0.02 -46.77 -39.33
CA SER A 63 -1.44 -46.48 -39.53
C SER A 63 -1.63 -45.22 -40.40
N ALA A 64 -2.75 -45.13 -41.11
CA ALA A 64 -3.10 -43.93 -41.88
C ALA A 64 -3.17 -42.68 -40.97
N ARG A 65 -3.58 -42.86 -39.71
CA ARG A 65 -3.65 -41.79 -38.71
C ARG A 65 -2.27 -41.32 -38.28
N LEU A 66 -1.34 -42.23 -37.98
CA LEU A 66 0.05 -41.90 -37.69
C LEU A 66 0.68 -41.13 -38.86
N SER A 67 0.46 -41.60 -40.09
CA SER A 67 0.97 -40.95 -41.30
C SER A 67 0.42 -39.53 -41.49
N ALA A 68 -0.88 -39.31 -41.22
CA ALA A 68 -1.50 -37.99 -41.29
C ALA A 68 -0.94 -37.03 -40.22
N ALA A 69 -0.81 -37.48 -38.96
CA ALA A 69 -0.27 -36.65 -37.88
C ALA A 69 1.22 -36.31 -38.12
N ALA A 70 2.01 -37.27 -38.61
CA ALA A 70 3.39 -37.05 -39.02
C ALA A 70 3.51 -36.00 -40.15
N LYS A 71 2.64 -36.09 -41.16
CA LYS A 71 2.58 -35.12 -42.26
C LYS A 71 2.25 -33.71 -41.76
N GLU A 72 1.30 -33.57 -40.84
CA GLU A 72 0.92 -32.29 -40.25
C GLU A 72 2.09 -31.63 -39.49
N VAL A 73 2.80 -32.39 -38.64
CA VAL A 73 4.00 -31.89 -37.96
C VAL A 73 5.08 -31.46 -38.96
N ARG A 74 5.31 -32.23 -40.03
CA ARG A 74 6.25 -31.86 -41.09
C ARG A 74 5.84 -30.56 -41.78
N GLU A 75 4.56 -30.38 -42.10
CA GLU A 75 4.04 -29.16 -42.72
C GLU A 75 4.22 -27.94 -41.78
N LEU A 76 4.00 -28.12 -40.48
CA LEU A 76 4.22 -27.07 -39.48
C LEU A 76 5.70 -26.72 -39.30
N LEU A 77 6.61 -27.70 -39.33
CA LEU A 77 8.04 -27.48 -39.19
C LEU A 77 8.68 -26.94 -40.49
N GLY A 78 8.25 -27.46 -41.64
CA GLY A 78 8.81 -27.18 -42.97
C GLY A 78 9.90 -28.16 -43.40
N HIS A 79 10.22 -29.14 -42.56
CA HIS A 79 11.21 -30.19 -42.80
C HIS A 79 10.82 -31.46 -42.03
N ARG A 80 11.51 -32.55 -42.33
CA ARG A 80 11.29 -33.84 -41.68
C ARG A 80 11.87 -33.86 -40.27
N LEU A 81 11.16 -34.50 -39.35
CA LEU A 81 11.57 -34.75 -37.97
C LEU A 81 11.95 -36.24 -37.78
N ASP A 82 13.16 -36.49 -37.29
CA ASP A 82 13.63 -37.84 -36.95
C ASP A 82 13.33 -38.19 -35.48
N PHE A 83 12.98 -39.44 -35.21
CA PHE A 83 12.76 -39.97 -33.87
C PHE A 83 13.65 -41.17 -33.61
N ASP A 84 14.53 -41.07 -32.62
CA ASP A 84 15.38 -42.17 -32.18
C ASP A 84 14.83 -42.69 -30.85
N LEU A 85 14.36 -43.93 -30.83
CA LEU A 85 13.82 -44.57 -29.64
C LEU A 85 14.73 -45.73 -29.23
N ASP A 86 15.11 -45.74 -27.96
CA ASP A 86 15.76 -46.90 -27.37
C ASP A 86 14.83 -48.12 -27.44
N ALA A 87 15.34 -49.23 -27.97
CA ALA A 87 14.58 -50.45 -28.18
C ALA A 87 14.02 -51.01 -26.87
N ALA A 88 14.70 -50.77 -25.73
CA ALA A 88 14.21 -51.18 -24.42
C ALA A 88 12.90 -50.49 -24.02
N ILE A 89 12.69 -49.24 -24.47
CA ILE A 89 11.44 -48.48 -24.27
C ILE A 89 10.40 -48.91 -25.30
N ALA A 90 10.79 -49.04 -26.57
CA ALA A 90 9.86 -49.42 -27.64
C ALA A 90 9.22 -50.80 -27.39
N THR A 91 9.98 -51.73 -26.81
CA THR A 91 9.51 -53.09 -26.47
C THR A 91 8.39 -53.06 -25.43
N ASP A 92 8.48 -52.19 -24.42
CA ASP A 92 7.43 -52.07 -23.38
C ASP A 92 6.10 -51.55 -23.97
N HIS A 93 6.17 -50.91 -25.15
CA HIS A 93 5.01 -50.38 -25.87
C HIS A 93 4.68 -51.17 -27.15
N ALA A 94 5.27 -52.34 -27.41
CA ALA A 94 5.20 -53.00 -28.72
C ALA A 94 3.76 -53.12 -29.30
N SER A 95 2.77 -53.46 -28.47
CA SER A 95 1.35 -53.57 -28.90
C SER A 95 0.60 -52.24 -29.03
N SER A 96 1.16 -51.15 -28.52
CA SER A 96 0.55 -49.82 -28.49
C SER A 96 1.42 -48.73 -29.13
N LEU A 97 2.53 -49.12 -29.77
CA LEU A 97 3.55 -48.21 -30.26
C LEU A 97 2.99 -47.24 -31.31
N ASP A 98 2.22 -47.74 -32.28
CA ASP A 98 1.55 -46.90 -33.29
C ASP A 98 0.62 -45.86 -32.64
N HIS A 99 -0.17 -46.27 -31.64
CA HIS A 99 -1.06 -45.38 -30.92
C HIS A 99 -0.30 -44.33 -30.08
N ALA A 100 0.78 -44.74 -29.41
CA ALA A 100 1.62 -43.85 -28.61
C ALA A 100 2.33 -42.80 -29.50
N LEU A 101 2.88 -43.22 -30.64
CA LEU A 101 3.46 -42.32 -31.64
C LEU A 101 2.40 -41.37 -32.20
N THR A 102 1.23 -41.89 -32.59
CA THR A 102 0.13 -41.07 -33.13
C THR A 102 -0.24 -39.94 -32.16
N ARG A 103 -0.46 -40.26 -30.87
CA ARG A 103 -0.79 -39.26 -29.85
C ARG A 103 0.34 -38.24 -29.66
N ALA A 104 1.59 -38.67 -29.72
CA ALA A 104 2.73 -37.78 -29.62
C ALA A 104 2.77 -36.76 -30.77
N PHE A 105 2.57 -37.20 -32.02
CA PHE A 105 2.50 -36.31 -33.19
C PHE A 105 1.31 -35.37 -33.14
N GLU A 106 0.12 -35.86 -32.79
CA GLU A 106 -1.08 -35.01 -32.66
C GLU A 106 -0.90 -33.94 -31.58
N THR A 107 -0.30 -34.31 -30.45
CA THR A 107 0.03 -33.37 -29.37
C THR A 107 1.04 -32.33 -29.87
N MET A 108 2.09 -32.77 -30.58
CA MET A 108 3.10 -31.87 -31.13
C MET A 108 2.51 -30.89 -32.15
N ALA A 109 1.67 -31.36 -33.08
CA ALA A 109 0.99 -30.51 -34.06
C ALA A 109 0.10 -29.46 -33.37
N THR A 110 -0.66 -29.89 -32.35
CA THR A 110 -1.52 -29.01 -31.56
C THR A 110 -0.71 -27.93 -30.83
N GLU A 111 0.40 -28.30 -30.20
CA GLU A 111 1.28 -27.36 -29.50
C GLU A 111 2.01 -26.40 -30.45
N LEU A 112 2.53 -26.90 -31.58
CA LEU A 112 3.19 -26.06 -32.59
C LEU A 112 2.22 -25.05 -33.20
N THR A 113 0.98 -25.45 -33.49
CA THR A 113 -0.09 -24.55 -33.96
C THR A 113 -0.41 -23.50 -32.89
N ARG A 114 -0.46 -23.89 -31.62
CA ARG A 114 -0.65 -22.95 -30.51
C ARG A 114 0.50 -21.95 -30.41
N TRP A 115 1.75 -22.40 -30.52
CA TRP A 115 2.93 -21.53 -30.52
C TRP A 115 2.94 -20.58 -31.70
N GLN A 116 2.56 -21.02 -32.89
CA GLN A 116 2.43 -20.14 -34.05
C GLN A 116 1.56 -18.91 -33.74
N MET A 117 0.53 -19.07 -32.91
CA MET A 117 -0.35 -17.99 -32.48
C MET A 117 0.15 -17.23 -31.24
N GLN A 118 0.69 -17.92 -30.23
CA GLN A 118 0.94 -17.37 -28.89
C GLN A 118 2.42 -17.10 -28.56
N ASP A 119 3.34 -17.84 -29.19
CA ASP A 119 4.79 -17.73 -29.04
C ASP A 119 5.50 -17.95 -30.39
N PRO A 120 5.40 -16.98 -31.32
CA PRO A 120 6.01 -17.11 -32.65
C PRO A 120 7.53 -17.34 -32.58
N SER A 121 8.19 -16.91 -31.51
CA SER A 121 9.63 -17.11 -31.30
C SER A 121 9.99 -18.57 -31.08
N ALA A 122 9.24 -19.28 -30.23
CA ALA A 122 9.42 -20.71 -29.97
C ALA A 122 9.03 -21.54 -31.20
N TYR A 123 7.96 -21.15 -31.90
CA TYR A 123 7.57 -21.77 -33.16
C TYR A 123 8.67 -21.64 -34.21
N ASP A 124 9.19 -20.43 -34.43
CA ASP A 124 10.29 -20.19 -35.38
C ASP A 124 11.57 -20.95 -35.00
N ALA A 125 11.88 -21.07 -33.71
CA ALA A 125 13.01 -21.87 -33.25
C ALA A 125 12.80 -23.36 -33.51
N ALA A 126 11.60 -23.89 -33.25
CA ALA A 126 11.26 -25.28 -33.59
C ALA A 126 11.40 -25.53 -35.10
N ARG A 127 10.86 -24.65 -35.94
CA ARG A 127 10.99 -24.74 -37.40
C ARG A 127 12.43 -24.71 -37.89
N ARG A 128 13.30 -23.93 -37.28
CA ARG A 128 14.71 -23.83 -37.72
C ARG A 128 15.59 -24.93 -37.16
N LYS A 129 15.34 -25.36 -35.92
CA LYS A 129 16.28 -26.16 -35.15
C LYS A 129 15.79 -27.57 -34.85
N LEU A 130 14.50 -27.82 -34.63
CA LEU A 130 14.05 -29.14 -34.22
C LEU A 130 14.14 -30.13 -35.38
N SER A 131 15.24 -30.87 -35.46
CA SER A 131 15.48 -31.86 -36.51
C SER A 131 15.28 -33.30 -36.02
N ARG A 132 15.46 -33.52 -34.71
CA ARG A 132 15.49 -34.87 -34.12
C ARG A 132 15.01 -34.92 -32.68
N ILE A 133 14.33 -36.00 -32.29
CA ILE A 133 14.01 -36.32 -30.88
C ILE A 133 14.57 -37.70 -30.55
N VAL A 134 15.45 -37.76 -29.55
CA VAL A 134 16.12 -38.97 -29.09
C VAL A 134 15.62 -39.31 -27.69
N VAL A 135 14.98 -40.47 -27.51
CA VAL A 135 14.58 -40.99 -26.20
C VAL A 135 15.43 -42.19 -25.85
N ARG A 136 16.27 -42.03 -24.82
CA ARG A 136 17.18 -43.06 -24.33
C ARG A 136 16.69 -43.68 -23.03
N TYR A 137 16.95 -44.96 -22.83
CA TYR A 137 16.76 -45.60 -21.53
C TYR A 137 18.11 -45.88 -20.90
N ASP A 138 18.38 -45.25 -19.76
CA ASP A 138 19.58 -45.47 -18.98
C ASP A 138 19.21 -45.70 -17.51
N PRO A 139 19.04 -46.96 -17.07
CA PRO A 139 18.74 -47.27 -15.68
C PRO A 139 19.88 -46.94 -14.73
N GLY A 140 21.11 -46.75 -15.24
CA GLY A 140 22.28 -46.39 -14.46
C GLY A 140 22.45 -44.87 -14.26
N ALA A 141 21.70 -44.04 -14.99
CA ALA A 141 21.75 -42.60 -14.83
C ALA A 141 21.24 -42.18 -13.44
N ARG A 142 21.90 -41.17 -12.85
CA ARG A 142 21.56 -40.64 -11.51
C ARG A 142 20.15 -40.03 -11.42
N GLY A 143 19.51 -39.78 -12.56
CA GLY A 143 18.18 -39.21 -12.69
C GLY A 143 17.82 -38.99 -14.15
N PRO A 144 16.54 -38.69 -14.45
CA PRO A 144 16.14 -38.33 -15.81
C PRO A 144 16.90 -37.08 -16.26
N SER A 145 17.39 -37.10 -17.50
CA SER A 145 18.15 -35.97 -18.06
C SER A 145 17.53 -35.52 -19.37
N ARG A 146 17.63 -34.21 -19.64
CA ARG A 146 16.98 -33.58 -20.80
C ARG A 146 17.91 -32.50 -21.31
N ARG A 147 18.24 -32.52 -22.60
CA ARG A 147 19.07 -31.49 -23.23
C ARG A 147 18.66 -31.23 -24.66
N PHE A 148 18.87 -29.99 -25.10
CA PHE A 148 18.75 -29.61 -26.50
C PHE A 148 20.18 -29.50 -27.07
N GLY A 149 20.46 -30.29 -28.11
CA GLY A 149 21.74 -30.34 -28.79
C GLY A 149 21.88 -29.22 -29.82
N GLU A 150 23.12 -28.84 -30.12
CA GLU A 150 23.43 -27.83 -31.14
C GLU A 150 23.05 -28.28 -32.56
N ASP A 151 22.96 -29.59 -32.78
CA ASP A 151 22.51 -30.24 -34.02
C ASP A 151 20.99 -30.23 -34.21
N GLY A 152 20.25 -29.64 -33.27
CA GLY A 152 18.79 -29.62 -33.31
C GLY A 152 18.12 -30.83 -32.69
N SER A 153 18.89 -31.71 -32.03
CA SER A 153 18.36 -32.88 -31.35
C SER A 153 17.84 -32.55 -29.95
N VAL A 154 16.64 -33.01 -29.62
CA VAL A 154 16.14 -33.06 -28.24
C VAL A 154 16.48 -34.43 -27.68
N ILE A 155 17.31 -34.51 -26.64
CA ILE A 155 17.70 -35.78 -26.03
C ILE A 155 17.07 -35.89 -24.66
N ILE A 156 16.29 -36.95 -24.46
CA ILE A 156 15.56 -37.26 -23.23
C ILE A 156 16.00 -38.63 -22.75
N THR A 157 16.68 -38.68 -21.60
CA THR A 157 17.09 -39.93 -20.96
C THR A 157 16.14 -40.28 -19.83
N LYS A 158 15.53 -41.45 -19.89
CA LYS A 158 14.67 -42.01 -18.84
C LYS A 158 15.45 -43.01 -17.99
N THR A 159 15.24 -42.97 -16.67
CA THR A 159 15.85 -43.91 -15.71
C THR A 159 14.93 -45.05 -15.30
N GLN A 160 13.64 -44.96 -15.62
CA GLN A 160 12.65 -45.99 -15.30
C GLN A 160 11.85 -46.35 -16.54
N LYS A 161 11.48 -47.64 -16.62
CA LYS A 161 10.52 -48.15 -17.59
C LYS A 161 9.11 -47.73 -17.19
N GLY A 162 8.25 -47.53 -18.19
CA GLY A 162 6.87 -47.04 -18.01
C GLY A 162 6.72 -45.52 -18.19
N GLY A 163 5.46 -45.07 -18.30
CA GLY A 163 5.11 -43.67 -18.59
C GLY A 163 4.87 -43.40 -20.08
N ASP A 164 4.77 -42.11 -20.46
CA ASP A 164 4.57 -41.71 -21.85
C ASP A 164 5.81 -42.09 -22.68
N LEU A 165 5.61 -42.83 -23.78
CA LEU A 165 6.68 -43.22 -24.70
C LEU A 165 7.53 -42.02 -25.13
N LEU A 166 6.85 -40.93 -25.52
CA LEU A 166 7.44 -39.67 -25.95
C LEU A 166 6.89 -38.53 -25.09
N PRO A 167 7.68 -37.96 -24.17
CA PRO A 167 7.25 -36.82 -23.39
C PRO A 167 7.33 -35.54 -24.23
N VAL A 168 6.42 -35.39 -25.21
CA VAL A 168 6.40 -34.28 -26.18
C VAL A 168 6.37 -32.93 -25.50
N GLY A 169 5.61 -32.79 -24.41
CA GLY A 169 5.59 -31.54 -23.63
C GLY A 169 6.98 -31.17 -23.09
N GLU A 170 7.80 -32.13 -22.69
CA GLU A 170 9.17 -31.88 -22.23
C GLU A 170 10.10 -31.50 -23.38
N ALA A 171 9.95 -32.17 -24.53
CA ALA A 171 10.74 -31.87 -25.72
C ALA A 171 10.48 -30.45 -26.21
N LEU A 172 9.21 -30.08 -26.30
CA LEU A 172 8.79 -28.73 -26.68
C LEU A 172 9.24 -27.71 -25.63
N HIS A 173 9.10 -28.00 -24.34
CA HIS A 173 9.60 -27.10 -23.30
C HIS A 173 11.11 -26.80 -23.42
N LEU A 174 11.94 -27.80 -23.79
CA LEU A 174 13.37 -27.58 -24.04
C LEU A 174 13.64 -26.63 -25.21
N ILE A 175 12.90 -26.77 -26.32
CA ILE A 175 13.04 -25.90 -27.50
C ILE A 175 12.59 -24.49 -27.17
N GLN A 176 11.46 -24.34 -26.47
CA GLN A 176 10.98 -23.04 -26.02
C GLN A 176 12.02 -22.36 -25.11
N ARG A 177 12.64 -23.11 -24.19
CA ARG A 177 13.69 -22.59 -23.33
C ARG A 177 14.95 -22.17 -24.12
N ASP A 178 15.36 -22.94 -25.13
CA ASP A 178 16.47 -22.55 -26.01
C ASP A 178 16.16 -21.29 -26.83
N ALA A 179 14.94 -21.21 -27.39
CA ALA A 179 14.46 -20.04 -28.12
C ALA A 179 14.48 -18.78 -27.23
N GLN A 180 13.97 -18.90 -26.01
CA GLN A 180 14.00 -17.83 -25.01
C GLN A 180 15.44 -17.44 -24.63
N ALA A 181 16.36 -18.42 -24.51
CA ALA A 181 17.76 -18.14 -24.20
C ALA A 181 18.48 -17.42 -25.35
N GLU A 182 18.21 -17.79 -26.61
CA GLU A 182 18.73 -17.08 -27.79
C GLU A 182 18.18 -15.66 -27.88
N GLU A 183 16.86 -15.52 -27.71
CA GLU A 183 16.22 -14.20 -27.69
C GLU A 183 16.75 -13.34 -26.55
N ALA A 184 16.96 -13.91 -25.36
CA ALA A 184 17.56 -13.23 -24.22
C ALA A 184 18.98 -12.75 -24.52
N ARG A 185 19.83 -13.59 -25.14
CA ARG A 185 21.18 -13.18 -25.56
C ARG A 185 21.14 -12.03 -26.56
N ARG A 186 20.19 -12.08 -27.51
CA ARG A 186 19.99 -11.02 -28.51
C ARG A 186 19.51 -9.71 -27.86
N PHE A 187 18.56 -9.78 -26.95
CA PHE A 187 18.00 -8.60 -26.28
C PHE A 187 18.92 -8.01 -25.21
N ALA A 188 19.73 -8.82 -24.54
CA ALA A 188 20.70 -8.35 -23.56
C ALA A 188 21.73 -7.36 -24.13
N THR A 189 21.97 -7.38 -25.44
CA THR A 189 22.92 -6.47 -26.12
C THR A 189 22.23 -5.32 -26.85
N MET A 190 20.90 -5.28 -26.91
CA MET A 190 20.15 -4.22 -27.59
C MET A 190 19.95 -3.01 -26.69
N ASP A 191 20.14 -1.81 -27.25
CA ASP A 191 19.65 -0.57 -26.63
C ASP A 191 18.11 -0.55 -26.70
N PRO A 192 17.38 -0.39 -25.58
CA PRO A 192 15.92 -0.23 -25.57
C PRO A 192 15.38 0.79 -26.58
N ALA A 193 16.10 1.89 -26.82
CA ALA A 193 15.69 2.91 -27.78
C ALA A 193 15.78 2.43 -29.23
N ALA A 194 16.68 1.49 -29.52
CA ALA A 194 16.91 0.92 -30.84
C ALA A 194 16.01 -0.30 -31.13
N VAL A 195 15.20 -0.77 -30.17
CA VAL A 195 14.31 -1.93 -30.40
C VAL A 195 13.18 -1.54 -31.36
N PRO A 196 13.07 -2.19 -32.54
CA PRO A 196 12.00 -1.93 -33.50
C PRO A 196 10.61 -2.11 -32.88
N LYS A 197 9.64 -1.30 -33.28
CA LYS A 197 8.30 -1.26 -32.67
C LYS A 197 7.63 -2.65 -32.63
N GLU A 198 7.75 -3.39 -33.73
CA GLU A 198 7.24 -4.75 -33.90
C GLU A 198 7.92 -5.79 -32.99
N LYS A 199 9.12 -5.50 -32.47
CA LYS A 199 9.85 -6.39 -31.54
C LYS A 199 9.68 -6.00 -30.08
N ARG A 200 9.06 -4.85 -29.77
CA ARG A 200 8.92 -4.35 -28.39
C ARG A 200 8.10 -5.29 -27.50
N ALA A 201 7.09 -5.97 -28.05
CA ALA A 201 6.31 -6.96 -27.30
C ALA A 201 7.18 -8.12 -26.78
N GLY A 202 8.04 -8.68 -27.65
CA GLY A 202 9.03 -9.70 -27.26
C GLY A 202 10.06 -9.16 -26.27
N PHE A 203 10.53 -7.93 -26.47
CA PHE A 203 11.47 -7.29 -25.56
C PHE A 203 10.89 -7.05 -24.16
N VAL A 204 9.64 -6.56 -24.05
CA VAL A 204 8.92 -6.44 -22.76
C VAL A 204 8.74 -7.81 -22.12
N ARG A 205 8.37 -8.83 -22.90
CA ARG A 205 8.28 -10.20 -22.39
C ARG A 205 9.61 -10.64 -21.80
N TRP A 206 10.73 -10.46 -22.49
CA TRP A 206 12.06 -10.79 -21.96
C TRP A 206 12.41 -10.03 -20.67
N LEU A 207 12.12 -8.73 -20.61
CA LEU A 207 12.39 -7.92 -19.42
C LEU A 207 11.61 -8.44 -18.20
N THR A 208 10.36 -8.85 -18.41
CA THR A 208 9.40 -9.15 -17.34
C THR A 208 9.25 -10.64 -17.02
N THR A 209 9.61 -11.54 -17.93
CA THR A 209 9.56 -13.00 -17.72
C THR A 209 10.90 -13.52 -17.22
N GLY A 210 10.90 -14.56 -16.38
CA GLY A 210 12.15 -15.14 -15.84
C GLY A 210 12.56 -14.62 -14.46
N ILE A 211 11.59 -14.31 -13.59
CA ILE A 211 11.84 -14.03 -12.16
C ILE A 211 12.48 -15.23 -11.42
N GLY A 212 12.53 -16.41 -12.06
CA GLY A 212 13.33 -17.56 -11.60
C GLY A 212 14.83 -17.47 -11.90
N GLY A 213 15.28 -16.43 -12.61
CA GLY A 213 16.69 -16.12 -12.81
C GLY A 213 17.35 -15.64 -11.52
N GLY A 214 18.69 -15.72 -11.45
CA GLY A 214 19.44 -15.20 -10.30
C GLY A 214 19.25 -13.67 -10.15
N LYS A 215 19.50 -13.13 -8.96
CA LYS A 215 19.37 -11.68 -8.68
C LYS A 215 20.13 -10.80 -9.68
N SER A 216 21.30 -11.25 -10.15
CA SER A 216 22.12 -10.55 -11.15
C SER A 216 21.39 -10.34 -12.48
N GLU A 217 20.59 -11.32 -12.91
CA GLU A 217 19.84 -11.25 -14.16
C GLU A 217 18.68 -10.25 -14.05
N VAL A 218 17.97 -10.23 -12.91
CA VAL A 218 16.96 -9.21 -12.64
C VAL A 218 17.58 -7.81 -12.67
N LEU A 219 18.71 -7.62 -11.99
CA LEU A 219 19.41 -6.33 -11.95
C LEU A 219 19.82 -5.82 -13.34
N ALA A 220 20.30 -6.71 -14.22
CA ALA A 220 20.70 -6.35 -15.58
C ALA A 220 19.54 -5.82 -16.44
N ARG A 221 18.28 -6.15 -16.08
CA ARG A 221 17.08 -5.77 -16.83
C ARG A 221 16.44 -4.47 -16.37
N ILE A 222 16.78 -3.96 -15.18
CA ILE A 222 16.16 -2.76 -14.58
C ILE A 222 16.39 -1.52 -15.45
N GLY A 223 17.66 -1.21 -15.78
CA GLY A 223 18.00 -0.06 -16.61
C GLY A 223 17.32 -0.08 -17.98
N PRO A 224 17.39 -1.21 -18.72
CA PRO A 224 16.65 -1.39 -19.97
C PRO A 224 15.13 -1.18 -19.83
N ALA A 225 14.50 -1.73 -18.79
CA ALA A 225 13.08 -1.58 -18.52
C ALA A 225 12.68 -0.12 -18.27
N ILE A 226 13.44 0.61 -17.45
CA ILE A 226 13.20 2.03 -17.18
C ILE A 226 13.26 2.87 -18.46
N ARG A 227 14.26 2.64 -19.32
CA ARG A 227 14.39 3.38 -20.59
C ARG A 227 13.24 3.09 -21.54
N LEU A 228 12.71 1.86 -21.54
CA LEU A 228 11.64 1.44 -22.43
C LEU A 228 10.26 2.02 -22.08
N ASP A 229 9.94 2.19 -20.78
CA ASP A 229 8.65 2.72 -20.31
C ASP A 229 8.32 4.11 -20.90
N GLY A 230 9.35 4.92 -21.20
CA GLY A 230 9.21 6.24 -21.81
C GLY A 230 8.99 6.28 -23.33
N LEU A 231 9.02 5.14 -24.04
CA LEU A 231 9.06 5.10 -25.52
C LEU A 231 7.71 4.89 -26.21
N GLY A 232 6.59 5.16 -25.52
CA GLY A 232 5.25 5.04 -26.08
C GLY A 232 4.89 3.59 -26.43
N LEU A 233 4.92 2.72 -25.43
CA LEU A 233 4.47 1.33 -25.55
C LEU A 233 2.94 1.26 -25.73
N ALA A 234 2.47 0.18 -26.35
CA ALA A 234 1.04 -0.13 -26.31
C ALA A 234 0.59 -0.32 -24.84
N PRO A 235 -0.67 0.04 -24.49
CA PRO A 235 -1.12 0.07 -23.10
C PRO A 235 -0.88 -1.23 -22.33
N GLU A 236 -1.12 -2.39 -22.95
CA GLU A 236 -0.91 -3.69 -22.33
C GLU A 236 0.57 -3.97 -22.00
N HIS A 237 1.49 -3.51 -22.84
CA HIS A 237 2.92 -3.69 -22.64
C HIS A 237 3.47 -2.70 -21.60
N ALA A 238 2.96 -1.46 -21.57
CA ALA A 238 3.28 -0.49 -20.53
C ALA A 238 2.82 -1.01 -19.15
N GLU A 239 1.62 -1.58 -19.08
CA GLU A 239 1.07 -2.19 -17.88
C GLU A 239 1.94 -3.35 -17.37
N GLN A 240 2.33 -4.27 -18.26
CA GLN A 240 3.21 -5.38 -17.91
C GLN A 240 4.58 -4.90 -17.40
N LEU A 241 5.17 -3.90 -18.05
CA LEU A 241 6.45 -3.33 -17.66
C LEU A 241 6.40 -2.63 -16.30
N ARG A 242 5.34 -1.87 -16.04
CA ARG A 242 5.13 -1.20 -14.74
C ARG A 242 4.88 -2.20 -13.62
N ARG A 243 4.14 -3.28 -13.89
CA ARG A 243 4.02 -4.40 -12.94
C ARG A 243 5.38 -4.95 -12.56
N PHE A 244 6.25 -5.20 -13.54
CA PHE A 244 7.61 -5.64 -13.26
C PHE A 244 8.41 -4.60 -12.43
N LEU A 245 8.42 -3.34 -12.85
CA LEU A 245 9.19 -2.29 -12.18
C LEU A 245 8.69 -1.98 -10.76
N VAL A 246 7.37 -2.00 -10.54
CA VAL A 246 6.76 -1.65 -9.25
C VAL A 246 6.62 -2.89 -8.36
N ASP A 247 5.92 -3.94 -8.78
CA ASP A 247 5.60 -5.08 -7.90
C ASP A 247 6.80 -5.97 -7.60
N HIS A 248 7.80 -6.00 -8.49
CA HIS A 248 8.99 -6.82 -8.31
C HIS A 248 10.20 -5.96 -7.99
N VAL A 249 10.63 -5.11 -8.91
CA VAL A 249 11.90 -4.39 -8.74
C VAL A 249 11.86 -3.42 -7.56
N LEU A 250 10.90 -2.49 -7.53
CA LEU A 250 10.80 -1.51 -6.44
C LEU A 250 10.58 -2.19 -5.09
N ARG A 251 9.72 -3.21 -5.04
CA ARG A 251 9.45 -4.00 -3.84
C ARG A 251 10.71 -4.66 -3.30
N ASP A 252 11.42 -5.38 -4.16
CA ASP A 252 12.58 -6.16 -3.76
C ASP A 252 13.77 -5.23 -3.41
N LEU A 253 13.92 -4.08 -4.09
CA LEU A 253 14.88 -3.03 -3.71
C LEU A 253 14.51 -2.38 -2.37
N ALA A 254 13.23 -2.07 -2.13
CA ALA A 254 12.76 -1.44 -0.90
C ALA A 254 12.96 -2.34 0.32
N TYR A 255 12.81 -3.66 0.17
CA TYR A 255 13.02 -4.63 1.25
C TYR A 255 14.44 -5.18 1.35
N GLY A 256 15.38 -4.69 0.54
CA GLY A 256 16.77 -5.17 0.53
C GLY A 256 16.94 -6.60 0.00
N GLN A 257 15.95 -7.12 -0.72
CA GLN A 257 16.06 -8.42 -1.41
C GLN A 257 16.92 -8.30 -2.67
N LEU A 258 16.92 -7.13 -3.31
CA LEU A 258 17.89 -6.74 -4.33
C LEU A 258 18.82 -5.66 -3.77
N GLU A 259 20.13 -5.90 -3.83
CA GLU A 259 21.16 -4.97 -3.37
C GLU A 259 21.95 -4.48 -4.57
N SER A 260 21.61 -3.30 -5.05
CA SER A 260 22.35 -2.62 -6.11
C SER A 260 22.18 -1.10 -5.97
N PRO A 261 23.25 -0.38 -5.57
CA PRO A 261 23.28 1.07 -5.53
C PRO A 261 22.76 1.71 -6.82
N THR A 262 23.31 1.31 -7.96
CA THR A 262 22.96 1.85 -9.28
C THR A 262 21.50 1.59 -9.62
N ALA A 263 21.00 0.37 -9.43
CA ALA A 263 19.59 0.07 -9.73
C ALA A 263 18.64 0.82 -8.80
N THR A 264 19.03 1.03 -7.54
CA THR A 264 18.26 1.82 -6.58
C THR A 264 18.15 3.27 -7.05
N ASP A 265 19.28 3.86 -7.42
CA ASP A 265 19.35 5.25 -7.88
C ASP A 265 18.57 5.43 -9.20
N ASP A 266 18.67 4.48 -10.14
CA ASP A 266 17.93 4.47 -11.39
C ASP A 266 16.41 4.40 -11.18
N VAL A 267 15.95 3.50 -10.30
CA VAL A 267 14.52 3.34 -9.98
C VAL A 267 13.98 4.57 -9.26
N ALA A 268 14.73 5.15 -8.32
CA ALA A 268 14.36 6.39 -7.66
C ALA A 268 14.21 7.53 -8.68
N ALA A 269 15.18 7.71 -9.58
CA ALA A 269 15.15 8.75 -10.59
C ALA A 269 14.01 8.52 -11.62
N TRP A 270 13.71 7.27 -11.98
CA TRP A 270 12.57 6.92 -12.82
C TRP A 270 11.24 7.26 -12.16
N LEU A 271 11.04 6.86 -10.90
CA LEU A 271 9.83 7.22 -10.16
C LEU A 271 9.67 8.73 -10.09
N GLU A 272 10.71 9.48 -9.73
CA GLU A 272 10.63 10.94 -9.64
C GLU A 272 10.21 11.61 -10.94
N ARG A 273 10.73 11.15 -12.09
CA ARG A 273 10.34 11.71 -13.39
C ARG A 273 8.93 11.30 -13.83
N SER A 274 8.56 10.04 -13.62
CA SER A 274 7.38 9.46 -14.27
C SER A 274 6.14 9.39 -13.38
N PHE A 275 6.26 9.58 -12.06
CA PHE A 275 5.17 9.31 -11.11
C PHE A 275 3.84 9.98 -11.48
N ASP A 276 3.84 11.27 -11.83
CA ASP A 276 2.60 12.01 -12.16
C ASP A 276 1.93 11.51 -13.45
N THR A 277 2.69 10.86 -14.33
CA THR A 277 2.18 10.30 -15.60
C THR A 277 1.65 8.87 -15.44
N PHE A 278 1.89 8.23 -14.30
CA PHE A 278 1.37 6.90 -14.04
C PHE A 278 -0.15 6.93 -13.87
N PRO A 279 -0.85 5.88 -14.33
CA PRO A 279 -2.20 5.59 -13.89
C PRO A 279 -2.28 5.57 -12.36
N GLU A 280 -3.40 6.04 -11.80
CA GLU A 280 -3.61 6.17 -10.35
C GLU A 280 -3.27 4.88 -9.58
N MET A 281 -3.69 3.73 -10.11
CA MET A 281 -3.38 2.41 -9.53
C MET A 281 -1.87 2.21 -9.30
N TRP A 282 -1.03 2.60 -10.26
CA TRP A 282 0.43 2.43 -10.16
C TRP A 282 1.07 3.45 -9.22
N ARG A 283 0.56 4.68 -9.17
CA ARG A 283 1.00 5.66 -8.16
C ARG A 283 0.72 5.16 -6.76
N ALA A 284 -0.52 4.72 -6.53
CA ALA A 284 -0.97 4.16 -5.27
C ALA A 284 -0.10 2.94 -4.90
N ARG A 285 0.17 2.05 -5.85
CA ARG A 285 0.97 0.84 -5.62
C ARG A 285 2.43 1.14 -5.28
N ALA A 286 3.07 2.05 -6.01
CA ALA A 286 4.44 2.47 -5.72
C ALA A 286 4.56 3.09 -4.33
N VAL A 287 3.61 3.97 -3.96
CA VAL A 287 3.52 4.55 -2.63
C VAL A 287 3.33 3.50 -1.55
N GLU A 288 2.44 2.53 -1.75
CA GLU A 288 2.19 1.44 -0.79
C GLU A 288 3.46 0.63 -0.52
N ILE A 289 4.25 0.35 -1.55
CA ILE A 289 5.52 -0.38 -1.38
C ILE A 289 6.52 0.47 -0.59
N LEU A 290 6.63 1.76 -0.93
CA LEU A 290 7.59 2.69 -0.31
C LEU A 290 7.21 3.13 1.11
N LEU A 291 5.92 3.18 1.44
CA LEU A 291 5.43 3.72 2.71
C LEU A 291 4.72 2.69 3.60
N GLY A 292 4.21 1.60 3.01
CA GLY A 292 3.36 0.61 3.67
C GLY A 292 4.12 -0.27 4.64
N LEU A 293 5.02 -1.14 4.15
CA LEU A 293 5.75 -2.10 4.99
C LEU A 293 7.08 -1.56 5.54
N GLY A 294 7.41 -0.30 5.25
CA GLY A 294 8.67 0.35 5.62
C GLY A 294 9.81 0.01 4.65
N VAL A 295 10.46 1.04 4.13
CA VAL A 295 11.66 0.92 3.30
C VAL A 295 12.85 0.55 4.17
N LYS A 296 13.43 -0.63 3.93
CA LYS A 296 14.67 -1.09 4.58
C LYS A 296 15.92 -0.53 3.88
N ASN A 297 15.81 -0.22 2.59
CA ASN A 297 16.90 0.36 1.83
C ASN A 297 17.00 1.88 2.06
N ALA A 298 17.96 2.31 2.85
CA ALA A 298 18.15 3.72 3.24
C ALA A 298 18.25 4.69 2.04
N ARG A 299 18.74 4.23 0.87
CA ARG A 299 18.83 5.06 -0.34
C ARG A 299 17.47 5.44 -0.92
N LEU A 300 16.43 4.64 -0.66
CA LEU A 300 15.06 4.95 -1.08
C LEU A 300 14.30 5.82 -0.08
N ALA A 301 14.80 6.04 1.13
CA ALA A 301 14.07 6.78 2.17
C ALA A 301 13.76 8.23 1.75
N GLU A 302 14.76 8.96 1.26
CA GLU A 302 14.57 10.35 0.84
C GLU A 302 13.74 10.47 -0.47
N PRO A 303 13.98 9.68 -1.54
CA PRO A 303 13.08 9.63 -2.70
C PRO A 303 11.62 9.31 -2.33
N SER A 304 11.41 8.36 -1.42
CA SER A 304 10.06 8.00 -0.95
C SER A 304 9.39 9.19 -0.27
N MET A 305 10.14 9.93 0.54
CA MET A 305 9.64 11.11 1.23
C MET A 305 9.35 12.28 0.29
N ARG A 306 10.13 12.45 -0.78
CA ARG A 306 9.83 13.43 -1.85
C ARG A 306 8.56 13.06 -2.61
N LEU A 307 8.37 11.78 -2.97
CA LEU A 307 7.14 11.32 -3.61
C LEU A 307 5.92 11.50 -2.71
N ALA A 308 6.02 11.09 -1.43
CA ALA A 308 4.97 11.30 -0.45
C ALA A 308 4.61 12.79 -0.30
N THR A 309 5.62 13.66 -0.26
CA THR A 309 5.47 15.12 -0.27
C THR A 309 4.67 15.62 -1.48
N ARG A 310 4.96 15.14 -2.69
CA ARG A 310 4.20 15.52 -3.90
C ARG A 310 2.74 15.10 -3.83
N VAL A 311 2.46 13.90 -3.31
CA VAL A 311 1.09 13.41 -3.14
C VAL A 311 0.34 14.26 -2.11
N VAL A 312 0.99 14.66 -1.01
CA VAL A 312 0.42 15.61 -0.04
C VAL A 312 0.09 16.95 -0.69
N ASP A 313 1.01 17.50 -1.49
CA ASP A 313 0.81 18.79 -2.15
C ASP A 313 -0.32 18.72 -3.19
N ALA A 314 -0.43 17.59 -3.92
CA ALA A 314 -1.53 17.33 -4.84
C ALA A 314 -2.88 17.19 -4.12
N TRP A 315 -2.92 16.51 -2.96
CA TRP A 315 -4.11 16.39 -2.12
C TRP A 315 -4.57 17.74 -1.56
N ALA A 316 -3.63 18.56 -1.06
CA ALA A 316 -3.93 19.91 -0.58
C ALA A 316 -4.44 20.81 -1.73
N LYS A 317 -3.81 20.75 -2.90
CA LYS A 317 -4.26 21.48 -4.10
C LYS A 317 -5.66 21.04 -4.56
N ALA A 318 -6.03 19.79 -4.32
CA ALA A 318 -7.36 19.27 -4.61
C ALA A 318 -8.43 19.68 -3.57
N GLY A 319 -8.08 20.49 -2.57
CA GLY A 319 -9.00 20.94 -1.53
C GLY A 319 -9.26 19.91 -0.43
N HIS A 320 -8.25 19.09 -0.12
CA HIS A 320 -8.26 18.13 0.98
C HIS A 320 -9.42 17.11 0.88
N PRO A 321 -9.60 16.42 -0.26
CA PRO A 321 -10.72 15.52 -0.44
C PRO A 321 -10.72 14.41 0.63
N LEU A 322 -11.91 14.13 1.19
CA LEU A 322 -12.15 13.14 2.24
C LEU A 322 -13.09 12.02 1.73
N PRO A 323 -12.94 10.77 2.20
CA PRO A 323 -13.83 9.67 1.83
C PRO A 323 -15.31 9.93 2.16
N SER A 324 -15.58 10.68 3.24
CA SER A 324 -16.95 11.01 3.68
C SER A 324 -17.67 12.01 2.78
N SER A 325 -16.98 12.64 1.83
CA SER A 325 -17.58 13.64 0.92
C SER A 325 -18.50 13.04 -0.16
N GLY A 326 -18.64 11.72 -0.22
CA GLY A 326 -19.39 11.01 -1.26
C GLY A 326 -18.70 10.96 -2.62
N ARG A 327 -17.52 11.59 -2.75
CA ARG A 327 -16.66 11.49 -3.94
C ARG A 327 -15.53 10.49 -3.69
N PRO A 328 -15.20 9.61 -4.66
CA PRO A 328 -14.00 8.80 -4.59
C PRO A 328 -12.77 9.70 -4.43
N ILE A 329 -11.93 9.39 -3.45
CA ILE A 329 -10.61 10.02 -3.33
C ILE A 329 -9.61 9.18 -4.11
N ALA A 330 -8.54 9.81 -4.62
CA ALA A 330 -7.49 9.08 -5.30
C ALA A 330 -6.80 8.12 -4.33
N ALA A 331 -6.53 6.88 -4.76
CA ALA A 331 -6.00 5.82 -3.93
C ALA A 331 -4.60 6.12 -3.36
N ASP A 332 -3.80 6.94 -4.05
CA ASP A 332 -2.53 7.45 -3.55
C ASP A 332 -2.71 8.47 -2.41
N PHE A 333 -3.76 9.31 -2.43
CA PHE A 333 -4.09 10.20 -1.31
C PHE A 333 -4.41 9.40 -0.05
N GLU A 334 -5.23 8.35 -0.18
CA GLU A 334 -5.58 7.47 0.95
C GLU A 334 -4.34 6.82 1.57
N ARG A 335 -3.39 6.37 0.74
CA ARG A 335 -2.16 5.67 1.18
C ARG A 335 -1.08 6.59 1.74
N VAL A 336 -1.00 7.84 1.28
CA VAL A 336 0.01 8.81 1.78
C VAL A 336 -0.50 9.58 2.98
N VAL A 337 -1.63 10.26 2.81
CA VAL A 337 -2.17 11.21 3.79
C VAL A 337 -2.94 10.49 4.87
N CYS A 338 -3.62 9.39 4.51
CA CYS A 338 -4.55 8.69 5.39
C CYS A 338 -5.56 9.69 6.01
N PRO A 339 -6.46 10.27 5.19
CA PRO A 339 -7.45 11.20 5.69
C PRO A 339 -8.40 10.49 6.65
N HIS A 340 -8.48 11.02 7.86
CA HIS A 340 -9.40 10.60 8.93
C HIS A 340 -10.58 11.57 9.01
N PRO A 341 -11.64 11.38 8.18
CA PRO A 341 -12.81 12.23 8.24
C PRO A 341 -13.48 12.13 9.61
N LYS A 342 -13.99 13.27 10.07
CA LYS A 342 -14.92 13.32 11.19
C LYS A 342 -16.31 12.94 10.69
N ASP A 343 -17.00 12.07 11.43
CA ASP A 343 -18.40 11.76 11.19
C ASP A 343 -19.31 12.90 11.70
N GLU A 344 -20.63 12.75 11.55
CA GLU A 344 -21.61 13.71 12.06
C GLU A 344 -21.55 13.91 13.58
N ARG A 345 -20.88 12.99 14.29
CA ARG A 345 -20.68 13.00 15.74
C ARG A 345 -19.34 13.61 16.15
N ASP A 346 -18.60 14.18 15.19
CA ASP A 346 -17.24 14.70 15.41
C ASP A 346 -16.24 13.63 15.86
N ASN A 347 -16.53 12.35 15.63
CA ASN A 347 -15.60 11.24 15.85
C ASN A 347 -14.85 10.94 14.57
N ARG A 348 -13.56 10.62 14.67
CA ARG A 348 -12.80 10.15 13.51
C ARG A 348 -12.98 8.66 13.33
N SER A 349 -13.33 8.26 12.11
CA SER A 349 -13.24 6.86 11.72
C SER A 349 -11.77 6.49 11.48
N LEU A 350 -11.34 5.38 12.05
CA LEU A 350 -10.08 4.75 11.65
C LEU A 350 -10.30 4.14 10.26
N ALA A 351 -9.72 4.73 9.23
CA ALA A 351 -9.66 4.08 7.94
C ALA A 351 -8.80 2.80 8.07
N PRO A 352 -9.24 1.65 7.53
CA PRO A 352 -8.64 0.34 7.80
C PRO A 352 -7.22 0.13 7.24
N ARG A 353 -6.63 1.14 6.56
CA ARG A 353 -5.35 1.03 5.83
C ARG A 353 -4.31 2.09 6.23
N CYS A 354 -4.49 2.68 7.40
CA CYS A 354 -3.63 3.73 7.93
C CYS A 354 -2.42 3.21 8.73
N ASP A 355 -2.18 1.90 8.66
CA ASP A 355 -1.02 1.21 9.21
C ASP A 355 0.29 1.48 8.43
N GLY A 356 0.17 2.08 7.23
CA GLY A 356 1.24 2.60 6.39
C GLY A 356 1.09 4.10 6.06
N GLY A 357 2.11 4.70 5.44
CA GLY A 357 2.02 6.07 4.91
C GLY A 357 3.19 6.99 5.26
N ILE A 358 3.05 8.29 4.97
CA ILE A 358 4.13 9.27 5.20
C ILE A 358 4.53 9.33 6.67
N VAL A 359 3.56 9.15 7.57
CA VAL A 359 3.75 9.14 9.01
C VAL A 359 4.63 7.98 9.45
N ARG A 360 4.45 6.76 8.91
CA ARG A 360 5.31 5.60 9.24
C ARG A 360 6.77 5.89 8.89
N LEU A 361 7.02 6.42 7.69
CA LEU A 361 8.38 6.75 7.25
C LEU A 361 8.98 7.90 8.08
N ALA A 362 8.20 8.95 8.32
CA ALA A 362 8.62 10.10 9.11
C ALA A 362 8.97 9.71 10.55
N LEU A 363 8.18 8.81 11.15
CA LEU A 363 8.29 8.42 12.54
C LEU A 363 9.27 7.25 12.79
N ALA A 364 10.09 6.89 11.80
CA ALA A 364 11.05 5.79 11.94
C ALA A 364 12.13 6.09 12.99
N ASN A 365 12.62 7.34 13.06
CA ASN A 365 13.58 7.80 14.06
C ASN A 365 13.46 9.32 14.31
N ASP A 366 14.22 9.85 15.27
CA ASP A 366 14.15 11.27 15.67
C ASP A 366 14.58 12.23 14.55
N ALA A 367 15.58 11.86 13.75
CA ALA A 367 16.07 12.67 12.64
C ALA A 367 15.02 12.80 11.53
N THR A 368 14.40 11.69 11.12
CA THR A 368 13.30 11.71 10.14
C THR A 368 12.06 12.42 10.68
N THR A 369 11.78 12.28 11.98
CA THR A 369 10.65 12.95 12.64
C THR A 369 10.84 14.46 12.63
N THR A 370 12.05 14.93 12.97
CA THR A 370 12.40 16.35 12.96
C THR A 370 12.33 16.93 11.56
N ALA A 371 12.91 16.25 10.57
CA ALA A 371 12.87 16.68 9.17
C ALA A 371 11.44 16.74 8.63
N PHE A 372 10.60 15.77 8.99
CA PHE A 372 9.19 15.77 8.62
C PHE A 372 8.43 16.92 9.30
N GLY A 373 8.65 17.14 10.60
CA GLY A 373 8.04 18.26 11.32
C GLY A 373 8.39 19.63 10.72
N ALA A 374 9.65 19.84 10.31
CA ALA A 374 10.05 21.05 9.59
C ALA A 374 9.33 21.22 8.24
N ARG A 375 9.09 20.10 7.53
CA ARG A 375 8.32 20.09 6.28
C ARG A 375 6.83 20.38 6.51
N LEU A 376 6.25 19.97 7.64
CA LEU A 376 4.88 20.37 8.03
C LEU A 376 4.81 21.86 8.33
N ALA A 377 5.78 22.37 9.11
CA ALA A 377 5.86 23.78 9.47
C ALA A 377 5.97 24.68 8.22
N THR A 378 6.78 24.28 7.25
CA THR A 378 6.97 25.02 5.98
C THR A 378 5.69 25.08 5.15
N ARG A 379 4.88 24.02 5.16
CA ARG A 379 3.61 23.99 4.39
C ARG A 379 2.52 24.88 4.95
N ASN A 380 2.53 25.10 6.27
CA ASN A 380 1.52 25.89 6.95
C ASN A 380 0.07 25.43 6.65
N ASP A 381 -0.14 24.11 6.68
CA ASP A 381 -1.45 23.47 6.45
C ASP A 381 -1.97 22.82 7.75
N PRO A 382 -2.90 23.47 8.47
CA PRO A 382 -3.49 22.93 9.69
C PRO A 382 -4.26 21.62 9.47
N ILE A 383 -4.92 21.44 8.32
CA ILE A 383 -5.73 20.24 8.02
C ILE A 383 -4.81 19.04 7.86
N LEU A 384 -3.69 19.21 7.15
CA LEU A 384 -2.64 18.18 7.07
C LEU A 384 -2.10 17.83 8.46
N VAL A 385 -1.84 18.83 9.30
CA VAL A 385 -1.36 18.61 10.67
C VAL A 385 -2.35 17.79 11.48
N GLU A 386 -3.66 18.05 11.38
CA GLU A 386 -4.66 17.21 12.05
C GLU A 386 -4.53 15.74 11.61
N HIS A 387 -4.57 15.44 10.32
CA HIS A 387 -4.50 14.05 9.86
C HIS A 387 -3.19 13.35 10.24
N VAL A 388 -2.06 14.04 10.11
CA VAL A 388 -0.75 13.52 10.54
C VAL A 388 -0.74 13.18 12.02
N PHE A 389 -1.29 14.05 12.87
CA PHE A 389 -1.32 13.82 14.31
C PHE A 389 -2.27 12.71 14.71
N VAL A 390 -3.40 12.53 14.00
CA VAL A 390 -4.29 11.37 14.17
C VAL A 390 -3.47 10.09 13.90
N SER A 391 -2.90 9.95 12.69
CA SER A 391 -2.20 8.73 12.30
C SER A 391 -0.94 8.47 13.15
N ALA A 392 -0.25 9.51 13.61
CA ALA A 392 0.94 9.38 14.44
C ALA A 392 0.65 8.71 15.79
N GLY A 393 -0.47 9.05 16.43
CA GLY A 393 -0.84 8.46 17.72
C GLY A 393 -1.39 7.04 17.63
N PHE A 394 -1.95 6.63 16.48
CA PHE A 394 -2.35 5.23 16.23
C PHE A 394 -1.22 4.31 15.78
N SER A 395 -0.04 4.85 15.54
CA SER A 395 1.06 4.05 15.02
C SER A 395 1.61 3.10 16.10
N ASN A 396 1.54 1.79 15.85
CA ASN A 396 2.03 0.74 16.77
C ASN A 396 3.58 0.74 16.95
N TYR A 397 4.29 1.70 16.35
CA TYR A 397 5.74 1.84 16.50
C TYR A 397 6.03 2.49 17.84
N GLY A 398 6.43 1.68 18.82
CA GLY A 398 6.71 2.08 20.19
C GLY A 398 7.28 3.50 20.36
N GLY A 399 6.78 4.21 21.37
CA GLY A 399 7.14 5.61 21.62
C GLY A 399 6.28 6.64 20.86
N GLY A 400 5.08 6.28 20.42
CA GLY A 400 4.13 7.17 19.72
C GLY A 400 3.96 8.53 20.43
N GLU A 401 3.90 8.55 21.76
CA GLU A 401 3.77 9.79 22.52
C GLU A 401 4.99 10.71 22.42
N LYS A 402 6.22 10.17 22.52
CA LYS A 402 7.45 10.95 22.37
C LYS A 402 7.55 11.56 20.97
N LYS A 403 7.07 10.81 19.98
CA LYS A 403 7.00 11.27 18.59
C LYS A 403 5.98 12.38 18.40
N LEU A 404 4.79 12.27 19.01
CA LEU A 404 3.80 13.35 19.04
C LEU A 404 4.35 14.63 19.70
N VAL A 405 5.08 14.51 20.81
CA VAL A 405 5.77 15.66 21.43
C VAL A 405 6.81 16.26 20.48
N THR A 406 7.61 15.42 19.82
CA THR A 406 8.62 15.88 18.85
C THR A 406 7.98 16.61 17.67
N LEU A 407 6.89 16.08 17.11
CA LEU A 407 6.12 16.73 16.05
C LEU A 407 5.50 18.05 16.55
N THR A 408 4.97 18.08 17.77
CA THR A 408 4.39 19.29 18.38
C THR A 408 5.44 20.40 18.46
N ARG A 409 6.65 20.06 18.92
CA ARG A 409 7.81 20.98 18.97
C ARG A 409 8.25 21.45 17.60
N ALA A 410 8.11 20.63 16.57
CA ALA A 410 8.49 21.04 15.22
C ALA A 410 7.50 22.04 14.60
N VAL A 411 6.23 22.02 15.00
CA VAL A 411 5.19 22.93 14.48
C VAL A 411 4.87 24.10 15.42
N GLU A 412 5.47 24.17 16.60
CA GLU A 412 5.12 25.16 17.64
C GLU A 412 5.38 26.62 17.22
N GLY A 413 6.25 26.84 16.23
CA GLY A 413 6.56 28.17 15.69
C GLY A 413 5.43 28.76 14.86
N ALA A 414 4.45 27.95 14.43
CA ALA A 414 3.32 28.36 13.62
C ALA A 414 2.01 28.19 14.42
N PRO A 415 1.41 29.26 14.96
CA PRO A 415 0.25 29.17 15.86
C PRO A 415 -0.95 28.37 15.31
N PRO A 416 -1.35 28.50 14.03
CA PRO A 416 -2.43 27.68 13.48
C PRO A 416 -2.13 26.18 13.50
N LEU A 417 -0.87 25.80 13.23
CA LEU A 417 -0.44 24.40 13.23
C LEU A 417 -0.37 23.85 14.65
N LEU A 418 0.21 24.62 15.58
CA LEU A 418 0.25 24.22 16.99
C LEU A 418 -1.16 24.03 17.56
N ARG A 419 -2.10 24.92 17.20
CA ARG A 419 -3.50 24.78 17.59
C ARG A 419 -4.12 23.49 17.06
N ALA A 420 -3.94 23.19 15.78
CA ALA A 420 -4.44 21.95 15.16
C ALA A 420 -3.82 20.70 15.80
N ALA A 421 -2.50 20.70 16.03
CA ALA A 421 -1.75 19.64 16.68
C ALA A 421 -2.29 19.35 18.10
N LEU A 422 -2.29 20.35 18.98
CA LEU A 422 -2.72 20.19 20.38
C LEU A 422 -4.19 19.80 20.47
N ARG A 423 -5.06 20.37 19.64
CA ARG A 423 -6.48 20.00 19.57
C ARG A 423 -6.65 18.53 19.18
N THR A 424 -5.91 18.08 18.16
CA THR A 424 -5.97 16.68 17.70
C THR A 424 -5.48 15.73 18.79
N VAL A 425 -4.38 16.06 19.47
CA VAL A 425 -3.89 15.26 20.61
C VAL A 425 -4.94 15.17 21.71
N ALA A 426 -5.57 16.29 22.05
CA ALA A 426 -6.61 16.35 23.07
C ALA A 426 -7.82 15.47 22.71
N GLU A 427 -8.30 15.55 21.48
CA GLU A 427 -9.53 14.87 21.04
C GLU A 427 -9.33 13.38 20.78
N GLU A 428 -8.17 12.98 20.26
CA GLU A 428 -7.96 11.61 19.73
C GLU A 428 -7.10 10.74 20.63
N HIS A 429 -6.15 11.34 21.36
CA HIS A 429 -5.08 10.58 22.00
C HIS A 429 -5.07 10.67 23.52
N ALA A 430 -5.65 11.72 24.11
CA ALA A 430 -5.50 12.04 25.53
C ALA A 430 -5.73 10.89 26.52
N HIS A 431 -6.67 9.96 26.22
CA HIS A 431 -6.94 8.80 27.05
C HIS A 431 -5.79 7.79 27.13
N GLY A 432 -4.97 7.69 26.08
CA GLY A 432 -3.84 6.76 26.01
C GLY A 432 -2.50 7.37 26.41
N LEU A 433 -2.46 8.68 26.68
CA LEU A 433 -1.21 9.41 26.89
C LEU A 433 -0.64 9.26 28.32
N THR A 434 0.68 9.17 28.42
CA THR A 434 1.41 9.34 29.68
C THR A 434 1.25 10.77 30.19
N LEU A 435 0.50 10.91 31.29
CA LEU A 435 0.20 12.20 31.90
C LEU A 435 1.45 13.01 32.22
N GLU A 436 2.49 12.40 32.80
CA GLU A 436 3.71 13.08 33.21
C GLU A 436 4.41 13.78 32.02
N LEU A 437 4.57 13.05 30.91
CA LEU A 437 5.20 13.56 29.70
C LEU A 437 4.44 14.78 29.15
N TRP A 438 3.13 14.67 29.02
CA TRP A 438 2.32 15.74 28.45
C TRP A 438 2.09 16.90 29.40
N LEU A 439 2.06 16.67 30.71
CA LEU A 439 2.02 17.75 31.69
C LEU A 439 3.32 18.56 31.66
N ALA A 440 4.48 17.91 31.55
CA ALA A 440 5.76 18.60 31.38
C ALA A 440 5.78 19.43 30.09
N GLU A 441 5.29 18.87 28.98
CA GLU A 441 5.23 19.59 27.71
C GLU A 441 4.22 20.74 27.72
N ALA A 442 3.06 20.56 28.34
CA ALA A 442 2.06 21.62 28.54
C ALA A 442 2.63 22.79 29.36
N LYS A 443 3.36 22.51 30.44
CA LYS A 443 4.04 23.54 31.24
C LYS A 443 5.07 24.32 30.42
N ARG A 444 5.86 23.62 29.59
CA ARG A 444 6.83 24.26 28.69
C ARG A 444 6.12 25.18 27.68
N LEU A 445 5.07 24.69 27.03
CA LEU A 445 4.30 25.47 26.06
C LEU A 445 3.59 26.65 26.71
N TRP A 446 3.07 26.49 27.93
CA TRP A 446 2.44 27.57 28.70
C TRP A 446 3.38 28.77 28.92
N ALA A 447 4.63 28.48 29.28
CA ALA A 447 5.66 29.51 29.48
C ALA A 447 6.15 30.09 28.15
N ALA A 448 6.45 29.24 27.16
CA ALA A 448 7.11 29.65 25.92
C ALA A 448 6.16 30.25 24.86
N ARG A 449 4.86 29.91 24.89
CA ARG A 449 3.89 30.25 23.83
C ARG A 449 2.60 30.83 24.40
N PRO A 450 2.58 32.11 24.85
CA PRO A 450 1.38 32.74 25.40
C PRO A 450 0.15 32.64 24.50
N GLY A 451 0.31 32.82 23.18
CA GLY A 451 -0.80 32.72 22.22
C GLY A 451 -1.40 31.32 22.05
N ALA A 452 -0.78 30.27 22.61
CA ALA A 452 -1.28 28.89 22.56
C ALA A 452 -1.92 28.42 23.88
N ARG A 453 -1.90 29.25 24.94
CA ARG A 453 -2.34 28.89 26.29
C ARG A 453 -3.78 28.37 26.34
N GLY A 454 -4.70 28.97 25.59
CA GLY A 454 -6.08 28.46 25.48
C GLY A 454 -6.16 27.02 24.94
N THR A 455 -5.33 26.67 23.94
CA THR A 455 -5.26 25.30 23.42
C THR A 455 -4.50 24.35 24.35
N VAL A 456 -3.52 24.84 25.11
CA VAL A 456 -2.88 24.06 26.18
C VAL A 456 -3.89 23.69 27.27
N LEU A 457 -4.75 24.61 27.70
CA LEU A 457 -5.84 24.31 28.65
C LEU A 457 -6.80 23.25 28.09
N TYR A 458 -7.07 23.30 26.79
CA TYR A 458 -7.92 22.31 26.13
C TYR A 458 -7.33 20.91 26.17
N LEU A 459 -6.03 20.79 25.90
CA LEU A 459 -5.31 19.53 26.07
C LEU A 459 -5.36 19.04 27.52
N LEU A 460 -5.05 19.91 28.48
CA LEU A 460 -5.04 19.56 29.90
C LEU A 460 -6.43 19.08 30.37
N ALA A 461 -7.51 19.73 29.93
CA ALA A 461 -8.87 19.30 30.21
C ALA A 461 -9.16 17.87 29.71
N HIS A 462 -8.61 17.49 28.55
CA HIS A 462 -8.79 16.15 27.99
C HIS A 462 -7.89 15.08 28.63
N LEU A 463 -6.76 15.47 29.23
CA LEU A 463 -5.93 14.56 30.03
C LEU A 463 -6.58 14.23 31.39
N ASP A 464 -7.45 15.11 31.90
CA ASP A 464 -8.28 14.86 33.09
C ASP A 464 -9.77 15.14 32.82
N PRO A 465 -10.42 14.40 31.90
CA PRO A 465 -11.76 14.73 31.42
C PRO A 465 -12.85 14.48 32.46
N TYR A 466 -12.49 13.88 33.60
CA TYR A 466 -13.38 13.59 34.73
C TYR A 466 -13.13 14.52 35.93
N GLY A 467 -12.11 15.39 35.87
CA GLY A 467 -11.72 16.20 37.02
C GLY A 467 -11.29 15.37 38.22
N ASN A 468 -10.63 14.22 37.99
CA ASN A 468 -10.19 13.30 39.04
C ASN A 468 -8.90 13.79 39.74
N ARG A 469 -8.58 15.09 39.64
CA ARG A 469 -7.37 15.73 40.15
C ARG A 469 -6.09 15.06 39.63
N ARG A 470 -6.12 14.53 38.41
CA ARG A 470 -4.89 14.14 37.70
C ARG A 470 -4.05 15.37 37.39
N ILE A 471 -4.73 16.49 37.16
CA ILE A 471 -4.15 17.82 37.07
C ILE A 471 -4.76 18.65 38.19
N ASP A 472 -3.90 19.23 39.03
CA ASP A 472 -4.33 20.13 40.09
C ASP A 472 -4.61 21.52 39.51
N PHE A 473 -5.85 21.72 39.05
CA PHE A 473 -6.26 23.01 38.49
C PHE A 473 -6.39 24.10 39.57
N ASP A 474 -6.62 23.73 40.83
CA ASP A 474 -6.72 24.66 41.95
C ASP A 474 -5.35 25.30 42.25
N GLU A 475 -4.28 24.52 42.12
CA GLU A 475 -2.90 25.01 42.20
C GLU A 475 -2.28 25.42 40.85
N PHE A 476 -3.08 25.48 39.78
CA PHE A 476 -2.57 25.68 38.42
C PHE A 476 -1.67 26.90 38.32
N ALA A 477 -2.17 28.08 38.75
CA ALA A 477 -1.43 29.33 38.67
C ALA A 477 -0.07 29.26 39.39
N ARG A 478 0.00 28.56 40.52
CA ARG A 478 1.25 28.36 41.27
C ARG A 478 2.19 27.41 40.51
N SER A 479 1.64 26.35 39.93
CA SER A 479 2.42 25.30 39.28
C SER A 479 2.97 25.69 37.89
N VAL A 480 2.35 26.64 37.19
CA VAL A 480 2.74 27.05 35.84
C VAL A 480 3.17 28.52 35.71
N GLY A 481 3.17 29.27 36.82
CA GLY A 481 3.64 30.67 36.87
C GLY A 481 2.60 31.73 36.48
N GLY A 482 1.32 31.43 36.59
CA GLY A 482 0.22 32.37 36.38
C GLY A 482 -1.11 31.70 36.01
N GLY A 483 -2.23 32.33 36.37
CA GLY A 483 -3.57 31.91 35.93
C GLY A 483 -3.81 32.23 34.45
N ALA A 484 -4.83 31.60 33.86
CA ALA A 484 -5.27 31.87 32.51
C ALA A 484 -5.99 33.22 32.44
N SER A 485 -5.51 34.13 31.59
CA SER A 485 -6.14 35.43 31.37
C SER A 485 -7.48 35.31 30.65
N ALA A 486 -8.23 36.41 30.56
CA ALA A 486 -9.47 36.45 29.76
C ALA A 486 -9.23 36.06 28.29
N VAL A 487 -8.08 36.44 27.72
CA VAL A 487 -7.68 36.08 26.35
C VAL A 487 -7.45 34.57 26.23
N ASP A 488 -6.79 33.96 27.21
CA ASP A 488 -6.51 32.51 27.21
C ASP A 488 -7.80 31.70 27.36
N ALA A 489 -8.69 32.12 28.27
CA ALA A 489 -9.99 31.51 28.49
C ALA A 489 -10.89 31.63 27.24
N LYS A 490 -10.89 32.78 26.57
CA LYS A 490 -11.59 32.93 25.29
C LYS A 490 -11.02 32.00 24.22
N ALA A 491 -9.69 31.93 24.08
CA ALA A 491 -9.04 31.05 23.10
C ALA A 491 -9.31 29.56 23.36
N TYR A 492 -9.49 29.16 24.62
CA TYR A 492 -9.98 27.84 25.01
C TYR A 492 -11.42 27.61 24.53
N LEU A 493 -12.34 28.53 24.81
CA LEU A 493 -13.75 28.42 24.41
C LEU A 493 -13.93 28.44 22.88
N ASP A 494 -13.07 29.15 22.16
CA ASP A 494 -13.01 29.16 20.68
C ASP A 494 -12.71 27.78 20.07
N LEU A 495 -12.36 26.75 20.86
CA LEU A 495 -12.18 25.37 20.38
C LEU A 495 -13.49 24.59 20.27
N GLY A 496 -14.61 25.20 20.69
CA GLY A 496 -15.96 24.72 20.39
C GLY A 496 -16.67 24.07 21.57
N TYR A 497 -17.71 23.30 21.28
CA TYR A 497 -18.64 22.79 22.29
C TYR A 497 -17.98 21.91 23.36
N ARG A 498 -16.94 21.14 22.99
CA ARG A 498 -16.19 20.30 23.93
C ARG A 498 -15.46 21.13 24.99
N ALA A 499 -14.91 22.27 24.60
CA ALA A 499 -14.28 23.19 25.55
C ALA A 499 -15.31 23.73 26.55
N LEU A 500 -16.52 24.07 26.07
CA LEU A 500 -17.57 24.50 26.98
C LEU A 500 -17.99 23.38 27.95
N SER A 501 -18.16 22.15 27.47
CA SER A 501 -18.52 21.01 28.35
C SER A 501 -17.48 20.74 29.45
N LEU A 502 -16.20 20.96 29.16
CA LEU A 502 -15.10 20.71 30.10
C LEU A 502 -14.70 21.97 30.90
N SER A 503 -15.39 23.09 30.72
CA SER A 503 -15.04 24.37 31.36
C SER A 503 -15.04 24.30 32.89
N HIS A 504 -15.90 23.46 33.47
CA HIS A 504 -15.98 23.26 34.92
C HIS A 504 -14.73 22.58 35.52
N ILE A 505 -13.93 21.89 34.70
CA ILE A 505 -12.68 21.22 35.09
C ILE A 505 -11.55 22.25 35.17
N VAL A 506 -11.39 23.04 34.10
CA VAL A 506 -10.34 24.06 33.99
C VAL A 506 -10.69 25.36 34.71
N TRP A 507 -11.91 25.47 35.24
CA TRP A 507 -12.41 26.66 35.91
C TRP A 507 -11.45 27.27 36.95
N PRO A 508 -10.83 26.47 37.84
CA PRO A 508 -9.93 27.03 38.85
C PRO A 508 -8.65 27.63 38.25
N ALA A 509 -8.27 27.25 37.02
CA ALA A 509 -7.13 27.83 36.33
C ALA A 509 -7.42 29.21 35.72
N PHE A 510 -8.69 29.58 35.53
CA PHE A 510 -9.03 30.93 35.04
C PHE A 510 -8.70 31.98 36.08
N ALA A 511 -8.11 33.10 35.68
CA ALA A 511 -7.91 34.22 36.59
C ALA A 511 -9.27 34.76 37.10
N LYS A 512 -9.24 35.38 38.29
CA LYS A 512 -10.43 35.90 38.98
C LYS A 512 -10.67 37.40 38.72
N ASP A 513 -9.83 38.04 37.90
CA ASP A 513 -9.83 39.47 37.62
C ASP A 513 -10.72 39.87 36.43
N PHE A 514 -11.49 38.93 35.86
CA PHE A 514 -12.48 39.19 34.83
C PHE A 514 -13.78 38.40 35.07
N SER A 515 -14.90 38.91 34.54
CA SER A 515 -16.18 38.18 34.56
C SER A 515 -16.10 36.99 33.60
N ARG A 516 -16.13 35.78 34.16
CA ARG A 516 -16.06 34.54 33.38
C ARG A 516 -17.41 34.24 32.74
N ALA A 517 -18.52 34.66 33.36
CA ALA A 517 -19.83 34.60 32.73
C ALA A 517 -19.86 35.36 31.40
N ASN A 518 -19.32 36.58 31.35
CA ASN A 518 -19.27 37.37 30.12
C ASN A 518 -18.51 36.66 28.99
N LEU A 519 -17.50 35.84 29.31
CA LEU A 519 -16.82 35.01 28.30
C LEU A 519 -17.66 33.82 27.83
N LEU A 520 -18.44 33.19 28.70
CA LEU A 520 -19.22 32.00 28.36
C LEU A 520 -20.46 32.32 27.53
N ARG A 521 -21.11 33.46 27.80
CA ARG A 521 -22.41 33.83 27.20
C ARG A 521 -22.47 33.69 25.67
N PRO A 522 -21.49 34.15 24.89
CA PRO A 522 -21.52 34.01 23.42
C PRO A 522 -21.53 32.56 22.93
N TYR A 523 -21.02 31.61 23.72
CA TYR A 523 -20.88 30.20 23.32
C TYR A 523 -22.07 29.33 23.76
N LEU A 524 -22.84 29.76 24.78
CA LEU A 524 -23.92 28.97 25.37
C LEU A 524 -25.01 28.61 24.36
N ALA A 525 -25.44 29.56 23.53
CA ALA A 525 -26.49 29.30 22.55
C ALA A 525 -26.06 28.20 21.56
N THR A 526 -24.86 28.33 20.98
CA THR A 526 -24.29 27.35 20.06
C THR A 526 -24.09 25.98 20.73
N PHE A 527 -23.61 25.95 21.98
CA PHE A 527 -23.45 24.71 22.73
C PHE A 527 -24.78 23.99 23.00
N LEU A 528 -25.81 24.72 23.42
CA LEU A 528 -27.13 24.15 23.68
C LEU A 528 -27.83 23.65 22.40
N ASP A 529 -27.47 24.24 21.26
CA ASP A 529 -27.99 23.92 19.93
C ASP A 529 -27.28 22.74 19.26
N ASP A 530 -26.04 22.45 19.65
CA ASP A 530 -25.24 21.44 18.99
C ASP A 530 -25.74 20.04 19.35
N PRO A 531 -26.26 19.25 18.38
CA PRO A 531 -26.80 17.93 18.65
C PRO A 531 -25.73 16.96 19.16
N ARG A 532 -24.45 17.21 18.90
CA ARG A 532 -23.33 16.34 19.31
C ARG A 532 -23.12 16.35 20.83
N VAL A 533 -23.43 17.47 21.48
CA VAL A 533 -23.28 17.66 22.93
C VAL A 533 -24.13 16.65 23.73
N ARG A 534 -25.26 16.20 23.16
CA ARG A 534 -26.16 15.23 23.81
C ARG A 534 -25.78 13.78 23.60
N GLN A 535 -24.83 13.49 22.71
CA GLN A 535 -24.51 12.12 22.31
C GLN A 535 -23.54 11.43 23.28
N PHE A 536 -22.72 12.21 23.99
CA PHE A 536 -21.82 11.71 25.02
C PHE A 536 -22.30 12.15 26.40
N ARG A 537 -22.51 11.20 27.33
CA ARG A 537 -22.99 11.50 28.70
C ARG A 537 -22.12 12.53 29.44
N MET A 538 -20.82 12.57 29.15
CA MET A 538 -19.88 13.53 29.74
C MET A 538 -20.00 14.94 29.16
N GLN A 539 -20.62 15.07 27.99
CA GLN A 539 -20.86 16.34 27.32
C GLN A 539 -22.29 16.81 27.54
N ASP A 540 -23.10 16.08 28.31
CA ASP A 540 -24.49 16.43 28.55
C ASP A 540 -24.61 17.89 29.03
N PRO A 541 -25.40 18.74 28.35
CA PRO A 541 -25.45 20.16 28.68
C PRO A 541 -25.90 20.41 30.12
N HIS A 542 -26.80 19.58 30.65
CA HIS A 542 -27.30 19.72 32.01
C HIS A 542 -26.20 19.38 33.02
N ALA A 543 -25.45 18.30 32.80
CA ALA A 543 -24.32 17.93 33.66
C ALA A 543 -23.24 19.01 33.65
N ALA A 544 -22.80 19.47 32.48
CA ALA A 544 -21.76 20.48 32.34
C ALA A 544 -22.15 21.83 32.97
N LEU A 545 -23.38 22.30 32.72
CA LEU A 545 -23.89 23.54 33.31
C LEU A 545 -24.09 23.42 34.83
N SER A 546 -24.56 22.26 35.31
CA SER A 546 -24.67 22.00 36.74
C SER A 546 -23.30 22.06 37.42
N GLN A 547 -22.28 21.39 36.87
CA GLN A 547 -20.92 21.42 37.43
C GLN A 547 -20.31 22.84 37.39
N LEU A 548 -20.53 23.56 36.29
CA LEU A 548 -20.10 24.96 36.17
C LEU A 548 -20.76 25.85 37.23
N ARG A 549 -22.06 25.67 37.49
CA ARG A 549 -22.76 26.35 38.58
C ARG A 549 -22.09 26.09 39.92
N HIS A 550 -21.77 24.84 40.25
CA HIS A 550 -21.11 24.52 41.52
C HIS A 550 -19.80 25.30 41.66
N ARG A 551 -18.98 25.37 40.60
CA ARG A 551 -17.75 26.17 40.60
C ARG A 551 -17.98 27.66 40.82
N LEU A 552 -19.04 28.22 40.24
CA LEU A 552 -19.42 29.62 40.47
C LEU A 552 -19.91 29.88 41.88
N CYS A 553 -20.63 28.94 42.49
CA CYS A 553 -21.02 29.00 43.89
C CYS A 553 -19.79 28.93 44.82
N ASP A 554 -18.85 28.02 44.53
CA ASP A 554 -17.60 27.87 45.29
C ASP A 554 -16.74 29.15 45.25
N ASP A 555 -16.76 29.86 44.12
CA ASP A 555 -16.07 31.15 43.94
C ASP A 555 -16.85 32.36 44.48
N GLU A 556 -18.06 32.17 45.03
CA GLU A 556 -18.96 33.24 45.48
C GLU A 556 -19.27 34.27 44.37
N ALA A 557 -19.29 33.83 43.11
CA ALA A 557 -19.40 34.67 41.92
C ALA A 557 -20.87 35.00 41.56
N GLU A 558 -21.58 35.70 42.47
CA GLU A 558 -23.02 35.97 42.33
C GLU A 558 -23.39 36.73 41.04
N ASP A 559 -22.56 37.67 40.60
CA ASP A 559 -22.82 38.44 39.38
C ASP A 559 -22.73 37.57 38.13
N ASP A 560 -21.76 36.65 38.11
CA ASP A 560 -21.59 35.69 37.01
C ASP A 560 -22.76 34.69 36.98
N LEU A 561 -23.21 34.20 38.14
CA LEU A 561 -24.41 33.36 38.25
C LEU A 561 -25.65 34.05 37.69
N ARG A 562 -25.89 35.32 38.07
CA ARG A 562 -27.01 36.13 37.56
C ARG A 562 -26.93 36.33 36.05
N ALA A 563 -25.75 36.66 35.52
CA ALA A 563 -25.55 36.88 34.09
C ALA A 563 -25.82 35.61 33.26
N LEU A 564 -25.40 34.45 33.76
CA LEU A 564 -25.68 33.16 33.12
C LEU A 564 -27.16 32.77 33.24
N ALA A 565 -27.79 33.00 34.38
CA ALA A 565 -29.23 32.75 34.58
C ALA A 565 -30.09 33.53 33.58
N VAL A 566 -29.78 34.81 33.35
CA VAL A 566 -30.47 35.64 32.33
C VAL A 566 -30.32 35.02 30.94
N THR A 567 -29.10 34.66 30.56
CA THR A 567 -28.79 34.10 29.24
C THR A 567 -29.47 32.75 29.01
N LEU A 568 -29.49 31.88 30.03
CA LEU A 568 -30.18 30.59 29.98
C LEU A 568 -31.71 30.77 29.92
N THR A 569 -32.26 31.74 30.64
CA THR A 569 -33.68 32.10 30.58
C THR A 569 -34.09 32.57 29.18
N GLU A 570 -33.29 33.45 28.57
CA GLU A 570 -33.49 33.93 27.21
C GLU A 570 -33.46 32.76 26.20
N ASN A 571 -32.49 31.85 26.33
CA ASN A 571 -32.39 30.66 25.49
C ASN A 571 -33.57 29.69 25.67
N SER A 572 -34.02 29.45 26.91
CA SER A 572 -35.18 28.59 27.18
C SER A 572 -36.46 29.16 26.57
N LYS A 573 -36.68 30.49 26.71
CA LYS A 573 -37.81 31.19 26.08
C LYS A 573 -37.76 31.12 24.56
N ALA A 574 -36.58 31.26 23.96
CA ALA A 574 -36.42 31.19 22.52
C ALA A 574 -36.64 29.78 21.95
N LYS A 575 -36.43 28.73 22.77
CA LYS A 575 -36.48 27.32 22.34
C LYS A 575 -37.20 26.44 23.38
N PRO A 576 -38.53 26.60 23.53
CA PRO A 576 -39.30 25.86 24.52
C PRO A 576 -39.22 24.34 24.30
N GLY A 577 -39.25 23.57 25.40
CA GLY A 577 -39.23 22.09 25.37
C GLY A 577 -37.85 21.44 25.50
N ARG A 578 -36.78 22.21 25.71
CA ARG A 578 -35.40 21.67 25.87
C ARG A 578 -35.06 21.10 27.25
N ALA A 579 -36.02 21.06 28.18
CA ALA A 579 -35.80 20.66 29.58
C ALA A 579 -34.63 21.41 30.27
N LEU A 580 -34.44 22.70 29.93
CA LEU A 580 -33.41 23.55 30.54
C LEU A 580 -33.94 24.36 31.74
N ASP A 581 -35.23 24.27 32.04
CA ASP A 581 -35.84 25.08 33.11
C ASP A 581 -35.29 24.72 34.49
N ASP A 582 -34.99 23.44 34.73
CA ASP A 582 -34.36 22.98 35.96
C ASP A 582 -32.93 23.52 36.10
N VAL A 583 -32.14 23.43 35.04
CA VAL A 583 -30.79 24.02 34.99
C VAL A 583 -30.87 25.53 35.21
N THR A 584 -31.76 26.22 34.52
CA THR A 584 -31.89 27.69 34.59
C THR A 584 -32.23 28.14 36.00
N ARG A 585 -33.22 27.51 36.65
CA ARG A 585 -33.56 27.78 38.06
C ARG A 585 -32.40 27.52 39.00
N SER A 586 -31.58 26.53 38.67
CA SER A 586 -30.42 26.18 39.47
C SER A 586 -29.36 27.29 39.51
N PHE A 587 -29.31 28.21 38.54
CA PHE A 587 -28.34 29.33 38.53
C PHE A 587 -28.77 30.54 39.40
N ASP A 588 -29.88 30.47 40.14
CA ASP A 588 -30.21 31.48 41.16
C ASP A 588 -29.16 31.40 42.29
N PRO A 589 -28.40 32.49 42.58
CA PRO A 589 -27.40 32.50 43.66
C PRO A 589 -27.95 32.03 45.02
N LYS A 590 -29.25 32.22 45.28
CA LYS A 590 -29.90 31.77 46.53
C LYS A 590 -29.91 30.25 46.69
N THR A 591 -29.77 29.52 45.59
CA THR A 591 -29.74 28.06 45.54
C THR A 591 -28.33 27.49 45.69
N CYS A 592 -27.29 28.33 45.76
CA CYS A 592 -25.96 27.88 46.14
C CYS A 592 -26.01 27.34 47.57
N ASP A 593 -25.62 26.08 47.74
CA ASP A 593 -25.38 25.54 49.07
C ASP A 593 -24.18 26.27 49.69
N PRO A 594 -24.22 26.57 51.00
CA PRO A 594 -23.07 27.16 51.66
C PRO A 594 -21.86 26.22 51.52
N PRO A 595 -20.65 26.75 51.24
CA PRO A 595 -19.49 25.92 50.96
C PRO A 595 -19.26 24.92 52.09
N CYS A 596 -19.11 23.64 51.74
CA CYS A 596 -18.72 22.59 52.68
C CYS A 596 -17.41 23.00 53.34
N ALA A 597 -17.38 23.14 54.67
CA ALA A 597 -16.11 23.19 55.37
C ALA A 597 -15.54 21.77 55.37
N GLU A 598 -14.50 21.53 54.58
CA GLU A 598 -13.74 20.28 54.66
C GLU A 598 -13.14 20.18 56.07
N THR A 599 -13.52 19.14 56.80
CA THR A 599 -12.83 18.76 58.02
C THR A 599 -11.49 18.12 57.68
N ARG A 600 -10.57 18.06 58.64
CA ARG A 600 -9.31 17.29 58.50
C ARG A 600 -9.52 15.81 58.12
N GLU A 601 -10.75 15.29 58.26
CA GLU A 601 -11.12 13.90 57.96
C GLU A 601 -11.81 13.75 56.59
N GLY A 602 -11.92 14.81 55.80
CA GLY A 602 -12.57 14.77 54.49
C GLY A 602 -14.09 14.61 54.54
N THR A 603 -14.71 14.74 55.71
CA THR A 603 -16.17 14.79 55.85
C THR A 603 -16.66 16.22 55.65
N CYS A 604 -17.59 16.43 54.71
CA CYS A 604 -18.25 17.73 54.56
C CYS A 604 -19.13 17.98 55.80
N ILE A 605 -18.70 18.91 56.65
CA ILE A 605 -19.61 19.57 57.59
C ILE A 605 -20.18 20.77 56.85
N ARG A 606 -21.44 20.66 56.43
CA ARG A 606 -22.19 21.75 55.82
C ARG A 606 -22.11 22.97 56.74
N ARG A 607 -21.48 24.06 56.29
CA ARG A 607 -21.51 25.34 57.02
C ARG A 607 -22.97 25.75 57.08
N MET A 608 -23.61 25.58 58.24
CA MET A 608 -24.99 26.05 58.41
C MET A 608 -25.03 27.54 58.12
N ARG A 609 -25.99 27.96 57.29
CA ARG A 609 -26.15 29.38 56.98
C ARG A 609 -26.39 30.15 58.28
N PRO A 610 -25.96 31.43 58.42
CA PRO A 610 -26.11 32.18 59.67
C PRO A 610 -27.55 32.21 60.21
N ASP A 611 -28.55 32.16 59.34
CA ASP A 611 -29.97 32.06 59.66
C ASP A 611 -30.40 30.66 60.14
N GLU A 612 -29.81 29.58 59.61
CA GLU A 612 -29.98 28.22 60.15
C GLU A 612 -29.34 28.08 61.53
N VAL A 613 -28.16 28.68 61.74
CA VAL A 613 -27.52 28.77 63.05
C VAL A 613 -28.40 29.54 64.02
N ALA A 614 -28.99 30.66 63.60
CA ALA A 614 -29.92 31.44 64.40
C ALA A 614 -31.22 30.66 64.71
N ARG A 615 -31.78 29.90 63.75
CA ARG A 615 -32.96 29.05 63.98
C ARG A 615 -32.66 27.90 64.94
N ARG A 616 -31.51 27.22 64.81
CA ARG A 616 -31.10 26.18 65.77
C ARG A 616 -30.82 26.73 67.17
N ARG A 617 -30.29 27.96 67.29
CA ARG A 617 -30.12 28.64 68.57
C ARG A 617 -31.45 29.04 69.23
N ARG A 618 -32.49 29.35 68.45
CA ARG A 618 -33.84 29.65 68.97
C ARG A 618 -34.68 28.40 69.30
N GLY A 619 -34.36 27.26 68.69
CA GLY A 619 -35.08 25.99 68.91
C GLY A 619 -34.53 25.10 70.03
N ARG A 620 -33.36 25.43 70.62
CA ARG A 620 -32.87 24.80 71.85
C ARG A 620 -33.24 25.68 73.04
N GLY A 621 -34.45 25.47 73.58
CA GLY A 621 -34.76 25.90 74.94
C GLY A 621 -33.87 25.15 75.95
N PRO A 622 -33.69 25.70 77.17
CA PRO A 622 -32.83 25.13 78.21
C PRO A 622 -33.20 23.69 78.57
#